data_AF-A0A150Q4H2-F1
#
_entry.id   AF-A0A150Q4H2-F1
#
_cell.length_a   1.000
_cell.length_b   1.000
_cell.length_c   1.000
_cell.angle_alpha   90.00
_cell.angle_beta   90.00
_cell.angle_gamma   90.00
#
_symmetry.space_group_name_H-M   'P 1'
#
loop_
_entity.id
_entity.type
_entity.pdbx_description
1 polymer ?
#
loop_
_entity_poly.entity_id
_entity_poly.type
_entity_poly.pdbx_seq_one_letter_code
_entity_poly.pdbx_strand_id
1 'polypeptide(L)'
;VPDCPADAPTLGYEGFADLQQPPLECATCACDPPEASCTLPTDWAAASSSSCPGDEPGTVTTSFAAPDGWDGACTAANAIPADHLCNGEPCVQSLTIAAPSVVTTGACTPRLDVPPPIPKLDPWATRARACLAGAYTACDDATTCAPSAPSGFTTCVFHEGDDADCPEGYAVRHLFFADVIDGRDCTSCGCGDPTGASCTLMASVYRDAACTDLLASSVVSSSVPFCVVTPPGVALGSKSAVIATVEPGRCAPHGGEPVGELRPSAPSTFCCIA
;
A
#
# COMPACT_ATOMS: atom_id res chain seq x y z
N VAL A 1 -13.04 -34.43 23.51
CA VAL A 1 -14.30 -35.19 23.65
C VAL A 1 -13.92 -36.56 24.21
N PRO A 2 -14.65 -37.11 25.20
CA PRO A 2 -14.37 -38.45 25.71
C PRO A 2 -14.37 -39.51 24.60
N ASP A 3 -13.63 -40.59 24.79
CA ASP A 3 -13.69 -41.75 23.89
C ASP A 3 -15.02 -42.50 24.01
N CYS A 4 -15.38 -43.19 22.94
CA CYS A 4 -16.58 -43.99 22.92
C CYS A 4 -16.51 -45.09 24.00
N PRO A 5 -17.56 -45.25 24.83
CA PRO A 5 -17.54 -46.19 25.95
C PRO A 5 -17.62 -47.64 25.44
N ALA A 6 -17.22 -48.60 26.29
CA ALA A 6 -17.20 -50.02 25.91
C ALA A 6 -18.58 -50.56 25.47
N ASP A 7 -19.67 -50.01 26.04
CA ASP A 7 -21.04 -50.39 25.72
C ASP A 7 -21.55 -49.80 24.39
N ALA A 8 -20.85 -48.78 23.86
CA ALA A 8 -21.09 -48.18 22.56
C ALA A 8 -19.74 -47.85 21.88
N PRO A 9 -18.95 -48.86 21.47
CA PRO A 9 -17.55 -48.65 21.10
C PRO A 9 -17.37 -48.06 19.70
N THR A 10 -18.44 -48.01 18.90
CA THR A 10 -18.38 -47.58 17.50
C THR A 10 -18.55 -46.07 17.41
N LEU A 11 -17.60 -45.37 16.80
CA LEU A 11 -17.77 -43.95 16.47
C LEU A 11 -18.85 -43.81 15.39
N GLY A 12 -19.94 -43.14 15.73
CA GLY A 12 -21.04 -42.87 14.79
C GLY A 12 -20.96 -41.51 14.14
N TYR A 13 -20.46 -40.51 14.87
CA TYR A 13 -20.41 -39.12 14.41
C TYR A 13 -19.34 -38.33 15.16
N GLU A 14 -18.67 -37.41 14.46
CA GLU A 14 -17.98 -36.27 15.05
C GLU A 14 -18.44 -35.00 14.35
N GLY A 15 -18.62 -33.94 15.12
CA GLY A 15 -18.98 -32.65 14.57
C GLY A 15 -18.73 -31.52 15.54
N PHE A 16 -19.08 -30.33 15.10
CA PHE A 16 -18.67 -29.09 15.72
C PHE A 16 -19.86 -28.15 15.91
N ALA A 17 -19.78 -27.29 16.92
CA ALA A 17 -20.73 -26.22 17.16
C ALA A 17 -19.98 -24.98 17.69
N ASP A 18 -20.72 -23.88 17.83
CA ASP A 18 -20.20 -22.62 18.37
C ASP A 18 -19.02 -22.08 17.56
N LEU A 19 -19.25 -21.91 16.25
CA LEU A 19 -18.29 -21.36 15.30
C LEU A 19 -17.84 -19.97 15.75
N GLN A 20 -16.56 -19.84 16.03
CA GLN A 20 -15.89 -18.57 16.28
C GLN A 20 -15.53 -17.92 14.94
N GLN A 21 -15.54 -16.59 14.91
CA GLN A 21 -15.12 -15.78 13.77
C GLN A 21 -13.80 -15.06 14.11
N PRO A 22 -12.66 -15.77 14.18
CA PRO A 22 -11.38 -15.10 14.36
C PRO A 22 -11.11 -14.17 13.17
N PRO A 23 -10.51 -12.99 13.40
CA PRO A 23 -10.17 -12.08 12.32
C PRO A 23 -9.21 -12.75 11.34
N LEU A 24 -9.36 -12.43 10.04
CA LEU A 24 -8.37 -12.77 9.02
C LEU A 24 -7.29 -11.69 9.05
N GLU A 25 -6.03 -12.10 9.19
CA GLU A 25 -4.88 -11.21 9.05
C GLU A 25 -4.49 -11.12 7.58
N CYS A 26 -4.81 -9.99 6.97
CA CYS A 26 -4.41 -9.68 5.61
C CYS A 26 -3.00 -9.06 5.58
N ALA A 27 -2.26 -9.32 4.50
CA ALA A 27 -0.99 -8.64 4.27
C ALA A 27 -1.23 -7.15 4.03
N THR A 28 -0.35 -6.31 4.56
CA THR A 28 -0.39 -4.86 4.32
C THR A 28 -0.12 -4.56 2.84
N CYS A 29 -0.89 -3.65 2.26
CA CYS A 29 -0.63 -3.15 0.91
C CYS A 29 0.54 -2.16 0.91
N ALA A 30 1.39 -2.27 -0.10
CA ALA A 30 2.46 -1.34 -0.39
C ALA A 30 2.42 -0.93 -1.87
N CYS A 31 3.10 0.18 -2.18
CA CYS A 31 3.18 0.74 -3.52
C CYS A 31 4.63 0.94 -3.90
N ASP A 32 5.03 0.38 -5.04
CA ASP A 32 6.31 0.72 -5.64
C ASP A 32 6.22 2.11 -6.28
N PRO A 33 7.26 2.96 -6.14
CA PRO A 33 7.25 4.32 -6.68
C PRO A 33 7.00 4.35 -8.20
N PRO A 34 6.45 5.45 -8.74
CA PRO A 34 6.33 5.62 -10.18
C PRO A 34 7.71 5.86 -10.81
N GLU A 35 7.76 5.91 -12.13
CA GLU A 35 8.94 6.43 -12.83
C GLU A 35 8.92 7.96 -12.80
N ALA A 36 10.10 8.57 -12.74
CA ALA A 36 10.23 10.02 -12.81
C ALA A 36 11.50 10.45 -13.53
N SER A 37 11.40 11.59 -14.20
CA SER A 37 12.51 12.26 -14.87
C SER A 37 12.52 13.75 -14.50
N CYS A 38 13.68 14.39 -14.63
CA CYS A 38 13.84 15.81 -14.34
C CYS A 38 14.25 16.54 -15.62
N THR A 39 13.62 17.67 -15.88
CA THR A 39 13.94 18.54 -17.02
C THR A 39 14.72 19.75 -16.51
N LEU A 40 15.84 20.02 -17.17
CA LEU A 40 16.67 21.18 -16.84
C LEU A 40 15.93 22.48 -17.23
N PRO A 41 16.00 23.53 -16.39
CA PRO A 41 15.45 24.83 -16.72
C PRO A 41 16.32 25.50 -17.77
N THR A 42 15.71 25.97 -18.86
CA THR A 42 16.36 26.80 -19.87
C THR A 42 16.33 28.29 -19.52
N ASP A 43 15.42 28.70 -18.63
CA ASP A 43 15.20 30.07 -18.23
C ASP A 43 16.21 30.51 -17.15
N TRP A 44 17.24 31.21 -17.61
CA TRP A 44 18.29 31.82 -16.80
C TRP A 44 18.35 33.30 -17.19
N ALA A 45 18.38 34.19 -16.20
CA ALA A 45 18.32 35.62 -16.46
C ALA A 45 19.16 36.40 -15.46
N ALA A 46 19.90 37.38 -15.97
CA ALA A 46 20.53 38.40 -15.15
C ALA A 46 19.59 39.59 -14.99
N ALA A 47 19.69 40.29 -13.87
CA ALA A 47 18.96 41.53 -13.65
C ALA A 47 19.90 42.66 -13.23
N SER A 48 19.57 43.89 -13.66
CA SER A 48 20.24 45.12 -13.24
C SER A 48 19.76 45.59 -11.85
N SER A 49 19.60 44.65 -10.91
CA SER A 49 19.19 44.91 -9.54
C SER A 49 20.07 44.14 -8.57
N SER A 50 20.41 44.77 -7.44
CA SER A 50 21.08 44.13 -6.31
C SER A 50 20.09 43.42 -5.35
N SER A 51 18.80 43.37 -5.73
CA SER A 51 17.78 42.55 -5.07
C SER A 51 17.49 41.28 -5.89
N CYS A 52 17.00 40.25 -5.20
CA CYS A 52 16.58 38.96 -5.77
C CYS A 52 15.07 38.77 -5.56
N PRO A 53 14.28 38.45 -6.60
CA PRO A 53 14.66 38.19 -8.00
C PRO A 53 14.92 39.43 -8.87
N GLY A 54 14.83 40.64 -8.32
CA GLY A 54 15.04 41.88 -9.09
C GLY A 54 13.79 42.34 -9.83
N ASP A 55 12.60 42.09 -9.29
CA ASP A 55 11.32 42.48 -9.90
C ASP A 55 10.92 43.95 -9.62
N GLU A 56 11.87 44.76 -9.14
CA GLU A 56 11.62 46.17 -8.82
C GLU A 56 11.37 46.98 -10.11
N PRO A 57 10.45 47.96 -10.08
CA PRO A 57 10.18 48.80 -11.24
C PRO A 57 11.44 49.46 -11.80
N GLY A 58 11.64 49.34 -13.12
CA GLY A 58 12.82 49.89 -13.80
C GLY A 58 14.02 48.94 -13.87
N THR A 59 13.95 47.75 -13.26
CA THR A 59 14.96 46.71 -13.44
C THR A 59 14.95 46.21 -14.88
N VAL A 60 16.14 46.06 -15.48
CA VAL A 60 16.32 45.48 -16.79
C VAL A 60 16.72 44.01 -16.63
N THR A 61 15.93 43.12 -17.21
CA THR A 61 16.25 41.70 -17.30
C THR A 61 17.01 41.43 -18.59
N THR A 62 18.18 40.79 -18.47
CA THR A 62 19.00 40.35 -19.60
C THR A 62 18.97 38.83 -19.66
N SER A 63 18.60 38.27 -20.82
CA SER A 63 18.58 36.82 -21.00
C SER A 63 19.98 36.25 -20.88
N PHE A 64 20.13 35.25 -20.02
CA PHE A 64 21.27 34.35 -19.97
C PHE A 64 20.79 32.91 -20.25
N ALA A 65 19.68 32.76 -21.00
CA ALA A 65 19.00 31.49 -21.18
C ALA A 65 19.90 30.41 -21.80
N ALA A 66 19.65 29.16 -21.44
CA ALA A 66 20.23 28.01 -22.13
C ALA A 66 19.52 27.79 -23.47
N PRO A 67 20.17 27.12 -24.46
CA PRO A 67 19.51 26.81 -25.72
C PRO A 67 18.35 25.82 -25.51
N ASP A 68 17.41 25.80 -26.46
CA ASP A 68 16.32 24.82 -26.45
C ASP A 68 16.88 23.38 -26.51
N GLY A 69 16.30 22.48 -25.71
CA GLY A 69 16.74 21.08 -25.66
C GLY A 69 18.11 20.87 -25.01
N TRP A 70 18.60 21.84 -24.23
CA TRP A 70 19.88 21.73 -23.54
C TRP A 70 19.92 20.56 -22.56
N ASP A 71 20.99 19.78 -22.66
CA ASP A 71 21.25 18.58 -21.84
C ASP A 71 22.08 18.87 -20.58
N GLY A 72 22.44 20.14 -20.35
CA GLY A 72 23.25 20.56 -19.21
C GLY A 72 24.75 20.68 -19.51
N ALA A 73 25.21 20.29 -20.71
CA ALA A 73 26.59 20.44 -21.12
C ALA A 73 27.06 21.91 -21.09
N CYS A 74 28.36 22.14 -20.96
CA CYS A 74 28.91 23.50 -20.99
C CYS A 74 28.46 24.27 -22.23
N THR A 75 27.89 25.47 -22.04
CA THR A 75 27.48 26.34 -23.14
C THR A 75 27.70 27.82 -22.83
N ALA A 76 28.22 28.56 -23.81
CA ALA A 76 28.35 30.01 -23.79
C ALA A 76 27.17 30.73 -24.49
N ALA A 77 26.08 30.01 -24.80
CA ALA A 77 24.88 30.60 -25.38
C ALA A 77 24.36 31.74 -24.49
N ASN A 78 24.02 32.88 -25.11
CA ASN A 78 23.53 34.09 -24.44
C ASN A 78 24.47 34.65 -23.35
N ALA A 79 25.79 34.45 -23.49
CA ALA A 79 26.78 35.01 -22.57
C ALA A 79 26.68 36.54 -22.46
N ILE A 80 26.87 37.06 -21.26
CA ILE A 80 26.88 38.50 -20.96
C ILE A 80 28.31 38.92 -20.63
N PRO A 81 28.95 39.77 -21.47
CA PRO A 81 30.29 40.27 -21.20
C PRO A 81 30.40 41.04 -19.89
N ALA A 82 31.60 41.09 -19.32
CA ALA A 82 31.90 41.97 -18.19
C ALA A 82 31.58 43.44 -18.54
N ASP A 83 31.13 44.18 -17.53
CA ASP A 83 30.82 45.61 -17.60
C ASP A 83 29.79 45.98 -18.68
N HIS A 84 28.99 45.01 -19.15
CA HIS A 84 27.88 45.28 -20.05
C HIS A 84 26.82 46.14 -19.34
N LEU A 85 26.41 47.24 -19.97
CA LEU A 85 25.50 48.22 -19.40
C LEU A 85 24.09 48.10 -19.99
N CYS A 86 23.10 48.10 -19.11
CA CYS A 86 21.66 48.10 -19.38
C CYS A 86 21.09 49.37 -18.79
N ASN A 87 20.63 50.29 -19.65
CA ASN A 87 20.15 51.62 -19.24
C ASN A 87 21.17 52.43 -18.40
N GLY A 88 22.46 52.27 -18.69
CA GLY A 88 23.55 53.00 -18.02
C GLY A 88 24.06 52.37 -16.73
N GLU A 89 23.45 51.28 -16.26
CA GLU A 89 23.88 50.51 -15.09
C GLU A 89 24.33 49.10 -15.49
N PRO A 90 25.12 48.38 -14.67
CA PRO A 90 25.51 47.02 -14.99
C PRO A 90 24.30 46.09 -15.17
N CYS A 91 24.26 45.38 -16.30
CA CYS A 91 23.19 44.41 -16.62
C CYS A 91 23.14 43.23 -15.65
N VAL A 92 24.29 42.91 -15.03
CA VAL A 92 24.46 41.76 -14.13
C VAL A 92 24.72 42.27 -12.73
N GLN A 93 23.69 42.21 -11.89
CA GLN A 93 23.76 42.50 -10.45
C GLN A 93 23.04 41.41 -9.63
N SER A 94 22.16 40.63 -10.24
CA SER A 94 21.69 39.35 -9.73
C SER A 94 21.47 38.37 -10.87
N LEU A 95 21.40 37.08 -10.52
CA LEU A 95 21.13 35.97 -11.42
C LEU A 95 19.98 35.14 -10.87
N THR A 96 18.98 34.90 -11.72
CA THR A 96 17.86 33.99 -11.46
C THR A 96 17.95 32.78 -12.39
N ILE A 97 17.69 31.60 -11.82
CA ILE A 97 17.58 30.33 -12.52
C ILE A 97 16.21 29.75 -12.17
N ALA A 98 15.39 29.48 -13.20
CA ALA A 98 14.09 28.87 -12.97
C ALA A 98 14.21 27.50 -12.28
N ALA A 99 13.15 27.07 -11.60
CA ALA A 99 13.13 25.74 -11.00
C ALA A 99 13.12 24.66 -12.10
N PRO A 100 13.86 23.55 -11.95
CA PRO A 100 13.67 22.40 -12.82
C PRO A 100 12.24 21.83 -12.67
N SER A 101 11.76 21.16 -13.70
CA SER A 101 10.47 20.46 -13.64
C SER A 101 10.68 18.96 -13.48
N VAL A 102 9.88 18.34 -12.61
CA VAL A 102 9.81 16.89 -12.47
C VAL A 102 8.63 16.37 -13.29
N VAL A 103 8.86 15.33 -14.07
CA VAL A 103 7.82 14.64 -14.84
C VAL A 103 7.71 13.23 -14.28
N THR A 104 6.59 12.93 -13.65
CA THR A 104 6.22 11.57 -13.23
C THR A 104 5.48 10.87 -14.35
N THR A 105 5.89 9.65 -14.66
CA THR A 105 5.27 8.82 -15.70
C THR A 105 4.77 7.51 -15.10
N GLY A 106 3.55 7.15 -15.49
CA GLY A 106 2.89 5.93 -15.00
C GLY A 106 2.26 6.09 -13.61
N ALA A 107 1.64 5.00 -13.17
CA ALA A 107 1.06 4.87 -11.84
C ALA A 107 1.99 4.05 -10.94
N CYS A 108 1.85 4.17 -9.62
CA CYS A 108 2.50 3.24 -8.71
C CYS A 108 1.97 1.81 -8.91
N THR A 109 2.86 0.84 -8.73
CA THR A 109 2.48 -0.57 -8.82
C THR A 109 2.09 -1.09 -7.44
N PRO A 110 0.85 -1.59 -7.23
CA PRO A 110 0.45 -2.17 -5.96
C PRO A 110 1.13 -3.52 -5.75
N ARG A 111 1.51 -3.78 -4.50
CA ARG A 111 2.05 -5.06 -4.08
C ARG A 111 1.62 -5.39 -2.65
N LEU A 112 1.71 -6.67 -2.32
CA LEU A 112 1.59 -7.14 -0.94
C LEU A 112 2.96 -7.03 -0.28
N ASP A 113 3.01 -6.51 0.94
CA ASP A 113 4.16 -6.77 1.81
C ASP A 113 4.16 -8.25 2.24
N VAL A 114 5.26 -8.69 2.86
CA VAL A 114 5.45 -10.10 3.23
C VAL A 114 4.22 -10.62 4.00
N PRO A 115 3.50 -11.62 3.47
CA PRO A 115 2.28 -12.09 4.12
C PRO A 115 2.60 -12.73 5.48
N PRO A 116 1.74 -12.53 6.48
CA PRO A 116 1.89 -13.21 7.76
C PRO A 116 1.79 -14.73 7.57
N PRO A 117 2.40 -15.54 8.45
CA PRO A 117 2.25 -16.98 8.41
C PRO A 117 0.77 -17.36 8.55
N ILE A 118 0.26 -18.18 7.62
CA ILE A 118 -1.13 -18.64 7.65
C ILE A 118 -1.34 -19.55 8.87
N PRO A 119 -2.19 -19.17 9.85
CA PRO A 119 -2.48 -20.03 10.97
C PRO A 119 -3.29 -21.26 10.53
N LYS A 120 -3.04 -22.42 11.15
CA LYS A 120 -4.02 -23.51 11.08
C LYS A 120 -5.25 -23.10 11.88
N LEU A 121 -6.41 -23.11 11.24
CA LEU A 121 -7.67 -22.71 11.84
C LEU A 121 -8.38 -23.91 12.48
N ASP A 122 -8.72 -23.78 13.77
CA ASP A 122 -9.69 -24.63 14.45
C ASP A 122 -10.72 -23.69 15.11
N PRO A 123 -11.72 -23.21 14.35
CA PRO A 123 -12.58 -22.11 14.79
C PRO A 123 -13.73 -22.59 15.67
N TRP A 124 -13.75 -23.84 16.11
CA TRP A 124 -14.90 -24.43 16.80
C TRP A 124 -14.69 -24.46 18.31
N ALA A 125 -15.59 -23.83 19.08
CA ALA A 125 -15.52 -23.89 20.54
C ALA A 125 -16.09 -25.20 21.11
N THR A 126 -17.05 -25.82 20.40
CA THR A 126 -17.73 -27.04 20.84
C THR A 126 -17.48 -28.19 19.88
N ARG A 127 -17.25 -29.38 20.45
CA ARG A 127 -17.05 -30.63 19.73
C ARG A 127 -18.02 -31.67 20.25
N ALA A 128 -18.70 -32.35 19.34
CA ALA A 128 -19.62 -33.44 19.64
C ALA A 128 -19.09 -34.77 19.13
N ARG A 129 -19.42 -35.83 19.85
CA ARG A 129 -19.15 -37.21 19.46
C ARG A 129 -20.38 -38.04 19.75
N ALA A 130 -20.90 -38.72 18.73
CA ALA A 130 -21.93 -39.74 18.92
C ALA A 130 -21.28 -41.12 18.81
N CYS A 131 -21.68 -42.00 19.71
CA CYS A 131 -21.21 -43.37 19.78
C CYS A 131 -22.40 -44.30 19.60
N LEU A 132 -22.23 -45.32 18.76
CA LEU A 132 -23.27 -46.27 18.46
C LEU A 132 -23.08 -47.52 19.32
N ALA A 133 -24.13 -47.87 20.06
CA ALA A 133 -24.27 -49.21 20.61
C ALA A 133 -24.22 -50.23 19.47
N GLY A 134 -23.76 -51.44 19.77
CA GLY A 134 -23.80 -52.55 18.81
C GLY A 134 -25.23 -52.95 18.42
N ALA A 135 -25.40 -54.18 17.92
CA ALA A 135 -26.69 -54.67 17.45
C ALA A 135 -27.83 -54.40 18.44
N TYR A 136 -28.84 -53.64 17.99
CA TYR A 136 -30.04 -53.39 18.77
C TYR A 136 -30.79 -54.70 19.03
N THR A 137 -31.24 -54.93 20.25
CA THR A 137 -32.15 -56.04 20.54
C THR A 137 -33.58 -55.59 20.28
N ALA A 138 -34.39 -56.46 19.67
CA ALA A 138 -35.82 -56.23 19.57
C ALA A 138 -36.43 -56.21 20.98
N CYS A 139 -37.31 -55.24 21.25
CA CYS A 139 -38.19 -55.29 22.41
C CYS A 139 -39.38 -56.23 22.13
N ASP A 140 -40.10 -56.63 23.18
CA ASP A 140 -41.22 -57.56 23.12
C ASP A 140 -42.42 -57.08 22.26
N ASP A 141 -42.43 -55.81 21.86
CA ASP A 141 -43.51 -55.12 21.13
C ASP A 141 -43.11 -54.68 19.70
N ALA A 142 -42.10 -55.32 19.11
CA ALA A 142 -41.55 -54.96 17.79
C ALA A 142 -40.94 -53.54 17.71
N THR A 143 -40.66 -52.92 18.86
CA THR A 143 -39.82 -51.72 18.94
C THR A 143 -38.34 -52.10 19.08
N THR A 144 -37.47 -51.12 18.90
CA THR A 144 -36.02 -51.30 19.04
C THR A 144 -35.60 -50.84 20.43
N CYS A 145 -35.04 -51.74 21.24
CA CYS A 145 -34.60 -51.41 22.59
C CYS A 145 -33.27 -50.67 22.50
N ALA A 146 -33.27 -49.39 22.86
CA ALA A 146 -32.04 -48.62 23.03
C ALA A 146 -31.57 -48.77 24.49
N PRO A 147 -30.30 -49.16 24.73
CA PRO A 147 -29.76 -49.18 26.08
C PRO A 147 -29.72 -47.76 26.65
N SER A 148 -29.85 -47.65 27.98
CA SER A 148 -29.67 -46.37 28.68
C SER A 148 -28.28 -45.81 28.41
N ALA A 149 -28.19 -44.48 28.22
CA ALA A 149 -26.91 -43.83 28.01
C ALA A 149 -25.98 -44.03 29.23
N PRO A 150 -24.69 -44.39 29.00
CA PRO A 150 -23.71 -44.46 30.07
C PRO A 150 -23.42 -43.07 30.66
N SER A 151 -22.80 -43.02 31.84
CA SER A 151 -22.49 -41.76 32.51
C SER A 151 -21.68 -40.81 31.62
N GLY A 152 -22.14 -39.57 31.46
CA GLY A 152 -21.50 -38.56 30.61
C GLY A 152 -21.99 -38.56 29.16
N PHE A 153 -22.91 -39.46 28.80
CA PHE A 153 -23.61 -39.48 27.52
C PHE A 153 -25.11 -39.28 27.73
N THR A 154 -25.82 -38.87 26.67
CA THR A 154 -27.28 -38.84 26.62
C THR A 154 -27.75 -39.58 25.37
N THR A 155 -28.97 -40.13 25.41
CA THR A 155 -29.55 -40.83 24.26
C THR A 155 -30.16 -39.81 23.31
N CYS A 156 -29.79 -39.89 22.04
CA CYS A 156 -30.26 -38.99 21.00
C CYS A 156 -30.67 -39.75 19.74
N VAL A 157 -31.59 -39.16 18.98
CA VAL A 157 -31.84 -39.46 17.56
C VAL A 157 -31.16 -38.39 16.71
N PHE A 158 -30.64 -38.78 15.54
CA PHE A 158 -29.94 -37.84 14.65
C PHE A 158 -30.54 -37.85 13.24
N HIS A 159 -30.44 -36.70 12.57
CA HIS A 159 -30.82 -36.49 11.19
C HIS A 159 -29.83 -35.52 10.52
N GLU A 160 -29.43 -35.79 9.28
CA GLU A 160 -28.61 -34.86 8.48
C GLU A 160 -29.48 -33.68 8.03
N GLY A 161 -29.09 -32.45 8.33
CA GLY A 161 -29.90 -31.25 8.09
C GLY A 161 -30.25 -30.49 9.37
N ASP A 162 -30.72 -29.25 9.20
CA ASP A 162 -31.20 -28.35 10.26
C ASP A 162 -32.74 -28.26 10.31
N ASP A 163 -33.41 -28.94 9.38
CA ASP A 163 -34.84 -28.83 9.09
C ASP A 163 -35.74 -29.81 9.87
N ALA A 164 -35.15 -30.70 10.66
CA ALA A 164 -35.89 -31.68 11.44
C ALA A 164 -36.38 -31.12 12.78
N ASP A 165 -37.70 -31.20 13.00
CA ASP A 165 -38.29 -31.04 14.32
C ASP A 165 -37.99 -32.26 15.20
N CYS A 166 -37.75 -32.02 16.49
CA CYS A 166 -37.46 -33.10 17.42
C CYS A 166 -38.73 -33.90 17.77
N PRO A 167 -38.67 -35.24 17.75
CA PRO A 167 -39.82 -36.07 18.10
C PRO A 167 -40.16 -35.97 19.60
N GLU A 168 -41.39 -36.33 19.95
CA GLU A 168 -41.85 -36.41 21.33
C GLU A 168 -40.90 -37.31 22.16
N GLY A 169 -40.53 -36.85 23.35
CA GLY A 169 -39.55 -37.51 24.22
C GLY A 169 -38.09 -37.10 24.00
N TYR A 170 -37.76 -36.42 22.89
CA TYR A 170 -36.40 -35.96 22.56
C TYR A 170 -36.32 -34.43 22.47
N ALA A 171 -36.78 -33.73 23.51
CA ALA A 171 -36.99 -32.28 23.46
C ALA A 171 -35.69 -31.43 23.39
N VAL A 172 -34.53 -32.00 23.72
CA VAL A 172 -33.27 -31.24 23.75
C VAL A 172 -32.60 -31.28 22.37
N ARG A 173 -32.73 -30.19 21.62
CA ARG A 173 -32.17 -30.06 20.28
C ARG A 173 -30.73 -29.52 20.31
N HIS A 174 -29.84 -30.18 19.57
CA HIS A 174 -28.49 -29.74 19.30
C HIS A 174 -28.22 -29.74 17.79
N LEU A 175 -27.59 -28.68 17.28
CA LEU A 175 -27.16 -28.59 15.89
C LEU A 175 -25.64 -28.65 15.84
N PHE A 176 -25.12 -29.57 15.05
CA PHE A 176 -23.69 -29.72 14.82
C PHE A 176 -23.39 -29.67 13.33
N PHE A 177 -22.14 -29.37 12.99
CA PHE A 177 -21.67 -29.23 11.61
C PHE A 177 -20.46 -30.13 11.40
N ALA A 178 -20.32 -30.67 10.19
CA ALA A 178 -19.16 -31.51 9.88
C ALA A 178 -17.91 -30.68 9.58
N ASP A 179 -18.07 -29.49 8.99
CA ASP A 179 -16.94 -28.66 8.56
C ASP A 179 -17.31 -27.17 8.45
N VAL A 180 -16.32 -26.33 8.17
CA VAL A 180 -16.44 -24.90 7.93
C VAL A 180 -16.02 -24.55 6.50
N ILE A 181 -16.82 -23.73 5.82
CA ILE A 181 -16.44 -23.11 4.56
C ILE A 181 -15.80 -21.76 4.89
N ASP A 182 -14.50 -21.63 4.59
CA ASP A 182 -13.79 -20.36 4.70
C ASP A 182 -14.01 -19.53 3.43
N GLY A 183 -14.92 -18.56 3.51
CA GLY A 183 -15.14 -17.58 2.46
C GLY A 183 -14.45 -16.25 2.72
N ARG A 184 -13.53 -16.19 3.70
CA ARG A 184 -12.80 -14.96 4.00
C ARG A 184 -11.71 -14.74 2.95
N ASP A 185 -11.51 -13.48 2.61
CA ASP A 185 -10.49 -13.04 1.66
C ASP A 185 -10.01 -11.64 2.05
N CYS A 186 -9.04 -11.11 1.32
CA CYS A 186 -8.55 -9.75 1.47
C CYS A 186 -8.98 -8.90 0.27
N THR A 187 -9.35 -7.64 0.51
CA THR A 187 -9.56 -6.68 -0.58
C THR A 187 -8.28 -6.54 -1.40
N SER A 188 -8.42 -6.37 -2.72
CA SER A 188 -7.27 -6.18 -3.61
C SER A 188 -6.50 -4.90 -3.28
N CYS A 189 -5.17 -4.98 -3.27
CA CYS A 189 -4.34 -3.80 -3.11
C CYS A 189 -4.45 -2.85 -4.30
N GLY A 190 -4.47 -1.55 -3.99
CA GLY A 190 -4.37 -0.47 -4.97
C GLY A 190 -3.47 0.65 -4.47
N CYS A 191 -3.13 1.56 -5.38
CA CYS A 191 -2.32 2.74 -5.11
C CYS A 191 -3.07 4.00 -5.55
N GLY A 192 -3.02 5.04 -4.72
CA GLY A 192 -3.50 6.37 -5.09
C GLY A 192 -2.57 7.09 -6.07
N ASP A 193 -2.87 8.36 -6.35
CA ASP A 193 -2.05 9.19 -7.22
C ASP A 193 -0.65 9.46 -6.61
N PRO A 194 0.39 9.55 -7.45
CA PRO A 194 1.74 9.87 -6.99
C PRO A 194 1.82 11.31 -6.50
N THR A 195 2.45 11.50 -5.34
CA THR A 195 2.64 12.82 -4.72
C THR A 195 4.07 12.99 -4.23
N GLY A 196 4.50 14.25 -4.12
CA GLY A 196 5.82 14.58 -3.57
C GLY A 196 7.00 14.25 -4.47
N ALA A 197 6.78 14.14 -5.79
CA ALA A 197 7.89 14.06 -6.74
C ALA A 197 8.70 15.36 -6.71
N SER A 198 10.03 15.23 -6.76
CA SER A 198 10.93 16.37 -6.70
C SER A 198 12.18 16.09 -7.53
N CYS A 199 12.87 17.13 -7.97
CA CYS A 199 14.22 16.95 -8.46
C CYS A 199 15.12 18.12 -8.11
N THR A 200 16.41 17.83 -8.01
CA THR A 200 17.46 18.81 -7.75
C THR A 200 18.52 18.72 -8.82
N LEU A 201 19.06 19.86 -9.21
CA LEU A 201 20.21 19.96 -10.10
C LEU A 201 21.30 20.79 -9.45
N MET A 202 22.54 20.54 -9.88
CA MET A 202 23.66 21.44 -9.64
C MET A 202 23.79 22.35 -10.85
N ALA A 203 23.54 23.64 -10.66
CA ALA A 203 23.74 24.68 -11.66
C ALA A 203 25.08 25.38 -11.41
N SER A 204 25.88 25.54 -12.46
CA SER A 204 27.16 26.23 -12.41
C SER A 204 27.23 27.32 -13.47
N VAL A 205 27.84 28.44 -13.09
CA VAL A 205 28.00 29.64 -13.92
C VAL A 205 29.47 30.00 -13.89
N TYR A 206 29.99 30.41 -15.04
CA TYR A 206 31.41 30.69 -15.24
C TYR A 206 31.60 32.07 -15.85
N ARG A 207 32.75 32.67 -15.58
CA ARG A 207 33.14 33.98 -16.14
C ARG A 207 33.65 33.88 -17.56
N ASP A 208 34.19 32.72 -17.93
CA ASP A 208 34.67 32.42 -19.29
C ASP A 208 33.67 31.61 -20.11
N ALA A 209 33.95 31.44 -21.40
CA ALA A 209 33.13 30.66 -22.32
C ALA A 209 33.41 29.14 -22.28
N ALA A 210 34.45 28.70 -21.56
CA ALA A 210 34.96 27.33 -21.57
C ALA A 210 34.53 26.51 -20.33
N CYS A 211 33.73 27.09 -19.44
CA CYS A 211 33.36 26.52 -18.14
C CYS A 211 34.57 26.19 -17.25
N THR A 212 35.59 27.07 -17.22
CA THR A 212 36.79 26.84 -16.41
C THR A 212 36.93 27.78 -15.21
N ASP A 213 36.53 29.04 -15.36
CA ASP A 213 36.59 30.08 -14.33
C ASP A 213 35.23 30.18 -13.62
N LEU A 214 35.04 29.37 -12.58
CA LEU A 214 33.78 29.25 -11.86
C LEU A 214 33.43 30.57 -11.15
N LEU A 215 32.27 31.12 -11.49
CA LEU A 215 31.68 32.26 -10.78
C LEU A 215 30.88 31.78 -9.56
N ALA A 216 29.95 30.85 -9.79
CA ALA A 216 29.04 30.34 -8.77
C ALA A 216 28.58 28.93 -9.12
N SER A 217 28.32 28.12 -8.10
CA SER A 217 27.65 26.82 -8.25
C SER A 217 26.67 26.64 -7.11
N SER A 218 25.45 26.20 -7.41
CA SER A 218 24.41 26.00 -6.39
C SER A 218 23.47 24.87 -6.76
N VAL A 219 22.84 24.30 -5.75
CA VAL A 219 21.74 23.35 -5.92
C VAL A 219 20.45 24.12 -6.16
N VAL A 220 19.74 23.77 -7.23
CA VAL A 220 18.42 24.31 -7.57
C VAL A 220 17.38 23.21 -7.43
N SER A 221 16.33 23.48 -6.66
CA SER A 221 15.24 22.53 -6.38
C SER A 221 14.05 22.80 -7.29
N SER A 222 13.30 21.76 -7.65
CA SER A 222 12.05 21.88 -8.41
C SER A 222 10.93 22.61 -7.67
N SER A 223 11.08 22.88 -6.37
CA SER A 223 10.09 23.57 -5.55
C SER A 223 10.15 25.10 -5.62
N VAL A 224 11.33 25.67 -5.87
CA VAL A 224 11.54 27.12 -5.89
C VAL A 224 12.65 27.50 -6.89
N PRO A 225 12.50 28.61 -7.63
CA PRO A 225 13.58 29.12 -8.44
C PRO A 225 14.76 29.56 -7.56
N PHE A 226 15.97 29.51 -8.12
CA PHE A 226 17.16 29.99 -7.45
C PHE A 226 17.42 31.45 -7.85
N CYS A 227 17.80 32.28 -6.88
CA CYS A 227 18.32 33.62 -7.16
C CYS A 227 19.49 33.94 -6.25
N VAL A 228 20.50 34.62 -6.81
CA VAL A 228 21.65 35.13 -6.05
C VAL A 228 22.05 36.51 -6.55
N VAL A 229 22.45 37.39 -5.62
CA VAL A 229 23.08 38.68 -5.94
C VAL A 229 24.51 38.43 -6.38
N THR A 230 24.92 39.05 -7.48
CA THR A 230 26.26 38.93 -8.05
C THR A 230 27.03 40.24 -7.88
N PRO A 231 28.38 40.22 -7.90
CA PRO A 231 29.15 41.45 -8.02
C PRO A 231 28.68 42.25 -9.26
N PRO A 232 28.43 43.57 -9.13
CA PRO A 232 27.97 44.37 -10.26
C PRO A 232 28.92 44.30 -11.45
N GLY A 233 28.37 44.05 -12.64
CA GLY A 233 29.13 44.02 -13.90
C GLY A 233 29.95 42.75 -14.13
N VAL A 234 29.79 41.72 -13.29
CA VAL A 234 30.48 40.44 -13.50
C VAL A 234 30.05 39.78 -14.82
N ALA A 235 31.02 39.19 -15.53
CA ALA A 235 30.73 38.39 -16.72
C ALA A 235 29.96 37.11 -16.38
N LEU A 236 28.94 36.81 -17.19
CA LEU A 236 28.31 35.49 -17.27
C LEU A 236 28.73 34.86 -18.60
N GLY A 237 29.88 34.20 -18.61
CA GLY A 237 30.53 33.69 -19.83
C GLY A 237 29.99 32.34 -20.31
N SER A 238 29.66 31.44 -19.39
CA SER A 238 29.06 30.15 -19.71
C SER A 238 28.32 29.55 -18.52
N LYS A 239 27.56 28.48 -18.79
CA LYS A 239 26.79 27.73 -17.80
C LYS A 239 26.83 26.23 -18.07
N SER A 240 26.66 25.45 -17.02
CA SER A 240 26.44 24.01 -17.04
C SER A 240 25.42 23.61 -15.98
N ALA A 241 24.74 22.50 -16.18
CA ALA A 241 23.86 21.93 -15.18
C ALA A 241 23.95 20.41 -15.19
N VAL A 242 23.88 19.79 -14.01
CA VAL A 242 23.83 18.33 -13.87
C VAL A 242 22.70 17.98 -12.92
N ILE A 243 21.86 17.04 -13.31
CA ILE A 243 20.82 16.50 -12.43
C ILE A 243 21.51 15.78 -11.27
N ALA A 244 21.25 16.23 -10.04
CA ALA A 244 21.84 15.67 -8.84
C ALA A 244 21.00 14.52 -8.29
N THR A 245 19.69 14.76 -8.14
CA THR A 245 18.75 13.78 -7.60
C THR A 245 17.38 13.91 -8.27
N VAL A 246 16.72 12.78 -8.50
CA VAL A 246 15.32 12.71 -8.89
C VAL A 246 14.60 11.83 -7.87
N GLU A 247 13.59 12.39 -7.21
CA GLU A 247 12.72 11.67 -6.30
C GLU A 247 11.37 11.45 -7.01
N PRO A 248 10.98 10.19 -7.27
CA PRO A 248 9.75 9.90 -8.01
C PRO A 248 8.46 10.18 -7.24
N GLY A 249 8.57 10.51 -5.95
CA GLY A 249 7.43 10.62 -5.06
C GLY A 249 6.92 9.26 -4.59
N ARG A 250 5.75 9.26 -3.96
CA ARG A 250 5.12 8.05 -3.37
C ARG A 250 3.62 8.07 -3.61
N CYS A 251 3.02 6.88 -3.56
CA CYS A 251 1.57 6.71 -3.57
C CYS A 251 1.08 6.17 -2.24
N ALA A 252 -0.09 6.62 -1.80
CA ALA A 252 -0.76 6.04 -0.65
C ALA A 252 -1.33 4.65 -1.01
N PRO A 253 -0.93 3.57 -0.33
CA PRO A 253 -1.54 2.26 -0.52
C PRO A 253 -2.94 2.22 0.08
N HIS A 254 -3.80 1.37 -0.48
CA HIS A 254 -5.12 1.04 0.05
C HIS A 254 -5.47 -0.41 -0.29
N GLY A 255 -6.46 -0.98 0.40
CA GLY A 255 -6.79 -2.40 0.30
C GLY A 255 -6.17 -3.22 1.43
N GLY A 256 -6.25 -4.54 1.32
CA GLY A 256 -5.76 -5.46 2.36
C GLY A 256 -6.68 -5.50 3.58
N GLU A 257 -7.93 -5.06 3.47
CA GLU A 257 -8.92 -5.24 4.51
C GLU A 257 -9.54 -6.64 4.41
N PRO A 258 -9.76 -7.33 5.55
CA PRO A 258 -10.43 -8.63 5.55
C PRO A 258 -11.91 -8.48 5.17
N VAL A 259 -12.37 -9.35 4.29
CA VAL A 259 -13.75 -9.47 3.84
C VAL A 259 -14.21 -10.92 3.93
N GLY A 260 -15.52 -11.14 3.84
CA GLY A 260 -16.11 -12.47 3.94
C GLY A 260 -16.19 -12.97 5.39
N GLU A 261 -16.55 -14.24 5.54
CA GLU A 261 -16.81 -14.87 6.84
C GLU A 261 -16.60 -16.38 6.77
N LEU A 262 -16.46 -17.01 7.95
CA LEU A 262 -16.53 -18.46 8.07
C LEU A 262 -17.99 -18.88 8.14
N ARG A 263 -18.37 -19.90 7.36
CA ARG A 263 -19.74 -20.44 7.38
C ARG A 263 -19.73 -21.91 7.79
N PRO A 264 -20.57 -22.31 8.74
CA PRO A 264 -20.71 -23.72 9.08
C PRO A 264 -21.34 -24.48 7.90
N SER A 265 -20.96 -25.75 7.71
CA SER A 265 -21.40 -26.57 6.58
C SER A 265 -21.75 -28.00 7.00
N ALA A 266 -22.60 -28.66 6.19
CA ALA A 266 -23.13 -29.99 6.46
C ALA A 266 -23.76 -30.11 7.87
N PRO A 267 -24.88 -29.41 8.12
CA PRO A 267 -25.58 -29.48 9.41
C PRO A 267 -26.07 -30.90 9.71
N SER A 268 -26.07 -31.27 10.98
CA SER A 268 -26.68 -32.47 11.54
C SER A 268 -27.42 -32.10 12.82
N THR A 269 -28.70 -32.42 12.89
CA THR A 269 -29.54 -32.19 14.07
C THR A 269 -29.57 -33.43 14.94
N PHE A 270 -29.29 -33.25 16.23
CA PHE A 270 -29.41 -34.25 17.27
C PHE A 270 -30.52 -33.83 18.23
N CYS A 271 -31.49 -34.72 18.45
CA CYS A 271 -32.56 -34.53 19.41
C CYS A 271 -32.36 -35.54 20.53
N CYS A 272 -32.16 -35.06 21.75
CA CYS A 272 -31.78 -35.84 22.91
C CYS A 272 -32.88 -35.82 23.98
N ILE A 273 -32.90 -36.85 24.81
CA ILE A 273 -33.77 -36.91 25.99
C ILE A 273 -33.36 -35.82 27.00
N ALA A 274 -34.35 -35.30 27.75
CA ALA A 274 -34.16 -34.25 28.75
C ALA A 274 -33.56 -34.78 30.07
#